data_AF-A0A7K2TCY5-F1
#
_entry.id   AF-A0A7K2TCY5-F1
#
_cell.length_a   1.000
_cell.length_b   1.000
_cell.length_c   1.000
_cell.angle_alpha   90.00
_cell.angle_beta   90.00
_cell.angle_gamma   90.00
#
_symmetry.space_group_name_H-M   'P 1'
#
loop_
_entity.id
_entity.type
_entity.pdbx_description
1 polymer ?
#
loop_
_entity_poly.entity_id
_entity_poly.type
_entity_poly.pdbx_seq_one_letter_code
_entity_poly.pdbx_strand_id
1 'polypeptide(L)'
;MPKLSRKGAGQPLRDAMKRAGLTGPELAEATKEVDPAGKGISPATVGRLTGRGKTARDRCEWDTAWFMAEALHRRTNAPLQDLFAIPAHSTVTVERSTPDADQG
;
A
#
# COMPACT_ATOMS: atom_id res chain seq x y z
N MET A 1 -1.91 -1.55 12.62
CA MET A 1 -2.04 -2.20 11.29
C MET A 1 -0.67 -2.60 10.78
N PRO A 2 -0.55 -3.64 9.92
CA PRO A 2 0.73 -4.01 9.32
C PRO A 2 1.23 -2.93 8.37
N LYS A 3 2.55 -2.74 8.30
CA LYS A 3 3.19 -1.86 7.31
C LYS A 3 3.26 -2.55 5.96
N LEU A 4 3.04 -1.80 4.89
CA LEU A 4 3.13 -2.30 3.52
C LEU A 4 4.49 -1.94 2.92
N SER A 5 5.00 -2.82 2.06
CA SER A 5 6.26 -2.58 1.35
C SER A 5 5.98 -2.19 -0.09
N ARG A 6 6.63 -1.15 -0.61
CA ARG A 6 6.54 -0.81 -2.03
C ARG A 6 7.15 -1.92 -2.88
N LYS A 7 6.58 -2.19 -4.05
CA LYS A 7 7.14 -3.16 -5.00
C LYS A 7 8.20 -2.53 -5.89
N GLY A 8 9.20 -3.31 -6.30
CA GLY A 8 10.17 -2.95 -7.35
C GLY A 8 10.81 -1.58 -7.18
N ALA A 9 11.23 -1.21 -5.96
CA ALA A 9 11.74 0.12 -5.63
C ALA A 9 10.83 1.28 -6.12
N GLY A 10 9.52 1.13 -5.96
CA GLY A 10 8.51 2.12 -6.33
C GLY A 10 8.22 2.21 -7.84
N GLN A 11 8.73 1.28 -8.65
CA GLN A 11 8.49 1.28 -10.10
C GLN A 11 6.99 1.20 -10.44
N PRO A 12 6.19 0.28 -9.85
CA PRO A 12 4.75 0.21 -10.15
C PRO A 12 4.00 1.50 -9.81
N LEU A 13 4.40 2.20 -8.74
CA LEU A 13 3.85 3.50 -8.38
C LEU A 13 4.16 4.56 -9.45
N ARG A 14 5.41 4.62 -9.92
CA ARG A 14 5.80 5.55 -10.99
C ARG A 14 5.07 5.26 -12.30
N ASP A 15 4.89 3.98 -12.63
CA ASP A 15 4.18 3.58 -13.85
C ASP A 15 2.68 3.89 -13.77
N ALA A 16 2.05 3.67 -12.62
CA ALA A 16 0.67 4.08 -12.38
C ALA A 16 0.51 5.60 -12.43
N MET A 17 1.41 6.36 -11.80
CA MET A 17 1.41 7.83 -11.88
C MET A 17 1.56 8.32 -13.33
N LYS A 18 2.49 7.74 -14.09
CA LYS A 18 2.70 8.08 -15.50
C LYS A 18 1.44 7.79 -16.34
N ARG A 19 0.79 6.64 -16.13
CA ARG A 19 -0.50 6.31 -16.79
C ARG A 19 -1.62 7.26 -16.38
N ALA A 20 -1.62 7.71 -15.14
CA ALA A 20 -2.60 8.67 -14.62
C ALA A 20 -2.34 10.11 -15.07
N GLY A 21 -1.17 10.39 -15.66
CA GLY A 21 -0.73 11.76 -15.97
C GLY A 21 -0.43 12.61 -14.72
N LEU A 22 -0.12 11.98 -13.57
CA LEU A 22 0.08 12.67 -12.30
C LEU A 22 1.55 12.79 -11.92
N THR A 23 1.94 13.96 -11.43
CA THR A 23 3.18 14.20 -10.70
C THR A 23 3.03 13.86 -9.21
N GLY A 24 4.14 13.91 -8.45
CA GLY A 24 4.12 13.64 -7.01
C GLY A 24 3.19 14.56 -6.21
N PRO A 25 3.25 15.89 -6.39
CA PRO A 25 2.33 16.83 -5.75
C PRO A 25 0.87 16.62 -6.17
N GLU A 26 0.61 16.33 -7.45
CA GLU A 26 -0.76 16.09 -7.91
C GLU A 26 -1.34 14.78 -7.35
N LEU A 27 -0.52 13.74 -7.21
CA LEU A 27 -0.94 12.53 -6.50
C LEU A 27 -1.26 12.82 -5.03
N ALA A 28 -0.45 13.66 -4.36
CA ALA A 28 -0.73 14.08 -2.98
C ALA A 28 -2.08 14.81 -2.86
N GLU A 29 -2.37 15.75 -3.76
CA GLU A 29 -3.69 16.40 -3.81
C GLU A 29 -4.82 15.41 -4.10
N ALA A 30 -4.63 14.53 -5.08
CA ALA A 30 -5.59 13.47 -5.40
C ALA A 30 -5.91 12.55 -4.22
N THR A 31 -4.98 12.37 -3.27
CA THR A 31 -5.28 11.57 -2.08
C THR A 31 -6.26 12.24 -1.11
N LYS A 32 -6.45 13.56 -1.19
CA LYS A 32 -7.45 14.25 -0.36
C LYS A 32 -8.88 13.92 -0.79
N GLU A 33 -9.09 13.59 -2.06
CA GLU A 33 -10.39 13.18 -2.60
C GLU A 33 -10.85 11.82 -2.08
N VAL A 34 -9.92 11.01 -1.56
CA VAL A 34 -10.17 9.65 -1.05
C VAL A 34 -10.08 9.59 0.47
N ASP A 35 -9.37 10.55 1.08
CA ASP A 35 -9.27 10.66 2.53
C ASP A 35 -10.55 11.29 3.10
N PRO A 36 -11.33 10.60 3.94
CA PRO A 36 -12.53 11.16 4.55
C PRO A 36 -12.25 12.37 5.45
N ALA A 37 -11.02 12.51 5.95
CA ALA A 37 -10.60 13.69 6.73
C ALA A 37 -10.11 14.85 5.84
N GLY A 38 -9.97 14.65 4.52
CA GLY A 38 -9.51 15.64 3.55
C GLY A 38 -8.06 16.09 3.71
N LYS A 39 -7.25 15.38 4.51
CA LYS A 39 -5.84 15.72 4.75
C LYS A 39 -4.94 15.21 3.63
N GLY A 40 -5.23 14.00 3.15
CA GLY A 40 -4.42 13.29 2.18
C GLY A 40 -3.01 12.98 2.71
N ILE A 41 -2.11 12.64 1.79
CA ILE A 41 -0.70 12.39 2.08
C ILE A 41 0.15 13.56 1.62
N SER A 42 1.26 13.83 2.32
CA SER A 42 2.15 14.91 1.91
C SER A 42 2.92 14.57 0.62
N PRO A 43 3.23 15.57 -0.24
CA PRO A 43 4.07 15.37 -1.43
C PRO A 43 5.43 14.75 -1.11
N ALA A 44 6.00 15.09 0.05
CA ALA A 44 7.25 14.50 0.52
C ALA A 44 7.12 12.99 0.80
N THR A 45 6.00 12.55 1.38
CA THR A 45 5.73 11.12 1.57
C THR A 45 5.58 10.41 0.23
N VAL A 46 4.86 11.00 -0.74
CA VAL A 46 4.78 10.47 -2.11
C VAL A 46 6.17 10.30 -2.70
N GLY A 47 6.99 11.36 -2.67
CA GLY A 47 8.35 11.33 -3.21
C GLY A 47 9.26 10.28 -2.54
N ARG A 48 9.08 10.02 -1.25
CA ARG A 48 9.83 8.96 -0.56
C ARG A 48 9.45 7.54 -1.03
N LEU A 49 8.20 7.33 -1.40
CA LEU A 49 7.71 6.00 -1.83
C LEU A 49 7.94 5.76 -3.32
N THR A 50 7.84 6.80 -4.13
CA THR A 50 8.06 6.74 -5.58
C THR A 50 9.53 6.96 -5.96
N GLY A 51 10.34 7.52 -5.06
CA GLY A 51 11.75 7.83 -5.29
C GLY A 51 12.70 6.63 -5.24
N ARG A 52 13.91 6.84 -5.76
CA ARG A 52 15.04 5.89 -5.70
C ARG A 52 16.27 6.45 -4.96
N GLY A 53 16.17 7.67 -4.45
CA GLY A 53 17.30 8.36 -3.80
C GLY A 53 17.50 7.96 -2.34
N LYS A 54 18.49 8.56 -1.69
CA LYS A 54 18.89 8.31 -0.29
C LYS A 54 17.75 8.44 0.73
N THR A 55 16.73 9.24 0.43
CA THR A 55 15.58 9.47 1.31
C THR A 55 14.41 8.54 1.04
N ALA A 56 14.51 7.66 0.03
CA ALA A 56 13.48 6.70 -0.31
C ALA A 56 13.18 5.76 0.87
N ARG A 57 11.92 5.37 0.99
CA ARG A 57 11.45 4.47 2.04
C ARG A 57 10.83 3.24 1.41
N ASP A 58 11.19 2.07 1.92
CA ASP A 58 10.65 0.82 1.42
C ASP A 58 9.31 0.46 2.03
N ARG A 59 9.03 0.95 3.23
CA ARG A 59 7.80 0.67 3.98
C ARG A 59 7.02 1.94 4.30
N CYS A 60 5.69 1.83 4.32
CA CYS A 60 4.77 2.85 4.79
C CYS A 60 3.64 2.24 5.64
N GLU A 61 2.91 3.12 6.32
CA GLU A 61 1.68 2.75 7.02
C GLU A 61 0.61 2.30 6.03
N TRP A 62 -0.28 1.42 6.48
CA TRP A 62 -1.37 0.87 5.67
C TRP A 62 -2.21 1.98 5.03
N ASP A 63 -2.63 2.99 5.82
CA ASP A 63 -3.48 4.08 5.34
C ASP A 63 -2.79 4.89 4.23
N THR A 64 -1.47 5.11 4.35
CA THR A 64 -0.70 5.80 3.32
C THR A 64 -0.69 5.00 2.01
N ALA A 65 -0.47 3.69 2.08
CA ALA A 65 -0.50 2.82 0.91
C ALA A 65 -1.90 2.78 0.27
N TRP A 66 -2.94 2.68 1.09
CA TRP A 66 -4.34 2.69 0.66
C TRP A 66 -4.71 3.99 -0.06
N PHE A 67 -4.43 5.15 0.52
CA PHE A 67 -4.76 6.43 -0.12
C PHE A 67 -4.05 6.63 -1.45
N MET A 68 -2.76 6.25 -1.55
CA MET A 68 -2.05 6.27 -2.82
C MET A 68 -2.68 5.34 -3.85
N ALA A 69 -2.97 4.10 -3.45
CA ALA A 69 -3.52 3.10 -4.33
C ALA A 69 -4.92 3.47 -4.82
N GLU A 70 -5.82 3.90 -3.93
CA GLU A 70 -7.18 4.31 -4.27
C GLU A 70 -7.19 5.51 -5.24
N ALA A 71 -6.36 6.53 -4.97
CA ALA A 71 -6.23 7.69 -5.85
C ALA A 71 -5.73 7.32 -7.26
N LEU A 72 -4.82 6.35 -7.36
CA LEU A 72 -4.32 5.84 -8.64
C LEU A 72 -5.31 4.87 -9.30
N HIS A 73 -6.02 4.07 -8.52
CA HIS A 73 -6.99 3.08 -8.97
C HIS A 73 -8.16 3.75 -9.70
N ARG A 74 -8.71 4.83 -9.11
CA ARG A 74 -9.77 5.64 -9.75
C ARG A 74 -9.40 6.18 -11.13
N ARG A 75 -8.11 6.35 -11.43
CA ARG A 75 -7.60 6.91 -12.69
C ARG A 75 -7.06 5.85 -13.67
N THR A 76 -6.54 4.74 -13.16
CA THR A 76 -5.73 3.79 -13.95
C THR A 76 -6.06 2.32 -13.71
N ASN A 77 -7.05 2.03 -12.86
CA ASN A 77 -7.40 0.70 -12.42
C ASN A 77 -6.20 -0.07 -11.82
N ALA A 78 -5.31 0.63 -11.09
CA ALA A 78 -4.15 0.05 -10.42
C ALA A 78 -4.47 -0.28 -8.95
N PRO A 79 -4.83 -1.52 -8.61
CA PRO A 79 -5.22 -1.90 -7.25
C PRO A 79 -4.02 -1.94 -6.28
N LEU A 80 -4.29 -1.91 -4.98
CA LEU A 80 -3.29 -1.89 -3.90
C LEU A 80 -2.23 -2.99 -4.05
N GLN A 81 -2.66 -4.21 -4.32
CA GLN A 81 -1.79 -5.38 -4.45
C GLN A 81 -0.82 -5.28 -5.63
N ASP A 82 -1.08 -4.46 -6.64
CA ASP A 82 -0.16 -4.28 -7.77
C ASP A 82 0.98 -3.31 -7.41
N LEU A 83 0.70 -2.40 -6.48
CA LEU A 83 1.59 -1.31 -6.08
C LEU A 83 2.44 -1.66 -4.84
N PHE A 84 1.85 -2.41 -3.91
CA PHE A 84 2.45 -2.76 -2.62
C PHE A 84 2.38 -4.26 -2.35
N ALA A 85 3.39 -4.77 -1.63
CA ALA A 85 3.38 -6.11 -1.06
C ALA A 85 2.64 -6.07 0.28
N ILE A 86 1.53 -6.80 0.33
CA ILE A 86 0.76 -7.03 1.56
C ILE A 86 1.43 -8.17 2.31
N PRO A 87 1.92 -7.97 3.54
CA PRO A 87 2.49 -9.07 4.31
C PRO A 87 1.39 -10.11 4.57
N ALA A 88 1.65 -11.36 4.19
CA ALA A 88 0.76 -12.46 4.55
C ALA A 88 0.73 -12.56 6.08
N HIS A 89 -0.45 -12.43 6.68
CA HIS A 89 -0.62 -12.83 8.07
C HIS A 89 -0.26 -14.32 8.14
N SER A 90 0.76 -14.68 8.91
CA SER A 90 1.07 -16.07 9.20
C SER A 90 -0.06 -16.64 10.04
N THR A 91 -1.12 -17.12 9.40
CA THR A 91 -2.11 -17.98 10.05
C THR A 91 -1.48 -19.36 10.16
N VAL A 92 -0.59 -19.52 11.14
CA VAL A 92 -0.27 -20.86 11.65
C VAL A 92 -1.53 -21.31 12.38
N THR A 93 -2.45 -21.92 11.64
CA THR A 93 -3.50 -22.73 12.23
C THR A 93 -2.80 -23.95 12.82
N VAL A 94 -2.41 -23.87 14.10
CA VAL A 94 -2.11 -25.07 14.86
C VAL A 94 -3.44 -25.77 15.07
N GLU A 95 -3.78 -26.72 14.19
CA GLU A 95 -4.80 -27.73 14.49
C GLU A 95 -4.33 -28.49 15.72
N ARG A 96 -4.86 -28.12 16.90
CA ARG A 96 -4.89 -29.02 18.04
C ARG A 96 -6.11 -29.92 17.87
N SER A 97 -5.95 -30.99 17.10
CA SER A 97 -6.83 -32.16 17.23
C SER A 97 -6.49 -32.82 18.56
N THR A 98 -7.28 -32.58 19.60
CA THR A 98 -7.35 -33.51 20.73
C THR A 98 -8.25 -34.66 20.30
N PRO A 99 -7.75 -35.91 20.21
CA PRO A 99 -8.63 -37.06 20.07
C PRO A 99 -9.33 -37.25 21.41
N ASP A 100 -10.56 -36.74 21.52
CA ASP A 100 -11.50 -37.13 22.55
C ASP A 100 -12.28 -38.34 22.00
N ALA A 101 -11.81 -39.54 22.35
CA ALA A 101 -12.54 -40.78 22.15
C ALA A 101 -12.00 -41.87 23.09
N ASP A 102 -12.67 -41.99 24.24
CA ASP A 102 -13.21 -43.22 24.81
C ASP A 102 -12.30 -44.47 24.92
N GLN A 103 -11.92 -44.83 26.15
CA GLN A 103 -11.90 -46.23 26.63
C GLN A 103 -12.08 -46.27 28.17
N GLY A 104 -13.12 -46.95 28.65
CA GLY A 104 -13.25 -47.36 30.06
C GLY A 104 -14.67 -47.55 30.55
#